data_AF-A0A3E0ILT1-F1
#
_entry.id   AF-A0A3E0ILT1-F1
#
_cell.length_a   1.000
_cell.length_b   1.000
_cell.length_c   1.000
_cell.angle_alpha   90.00
_cell.angle_beta   90.00
_cell.angle_gamma   90.00
#
_symmetry.space_group_name_H-M   'P 1'
#
loop_
_entity.id
_entity.type
_entity.pdbx_description
1 polymer ?
#
loop_
_entity_poly.entity_id
_entity_poly.type
_entity_poly.pdbx_seq_one_letter_code
_entity_poly.pdbx_strand_id
1 'polypeptide(L)'
;IYACSFGAESMVLIDLIYQIKPDARLIFLDTDLHFQETYDLINRVQERFPKLIIQKKKPSLTLEEQAEKYQLALWKKDPNQCCYIRKIKPLEDVLNQQVAWISGLRRAQSESRRHTNFINRDERFHSIKVCPLIYWTEDEIWDYIKKHDLPYNELHDFHYPSIGCIPCTSQVFDSDDSRAGRWQGTSKTECGLHSTTP
;
A
#
# COMPACT_ATOMS: atom_id res chain seq x y z
N ILE A 1 6.91 12.95 -1.24
CA ILE A 1 6.19 12.27 -0.13
C ILE A 1 6.26 10.76 -0.34
N TYR A 2 6.30 9.93 0.71
CA TYR A 2 6.17 8.47 0.54
C TYR A 2 4.73 8.00 0.86
N ALA A 3 4.06 7.40 -0.13
CA ALA A 3 2.77 6.73 0.08
C ALA A 3 3.02 5.29 0.54
N CYS A 4 2.76 5.01 1.81
CA CYS A 4 3.18 3.81 2.50
C CYS A 4 1.96 2.95 2.87
N SER A 5 1.94 1.69 2.44
CA SER A 5 0.90 0.73 2.84
C SER A 5 1.33 -0.18 3.99
N PHE A 6 2.56 -0.06 4.46
CA PHE A 6 3.16 -0.95 5.48
C PHE A 6 3.17 -2.43 5.07
N GLY A 7 3.37 -2.69 3.76
CA GLY A 7 3.73 -4.03 3.28
C GLY A 7 5.22 -4.32 3.44
N ALA A 8 5.69 -5.50 3.06
CA ALA A 8 7.10 -5.88 3.14
C ALA A 8 8.04 -4.85 2.46
N GLU A 9 7.71 -4.41 1.24
CA GLU A 9 8.50 -3.40 0.50
C GLU A 9 8.53 -2.05 1.21
N SER A 10 7.46 -1.73 1.96
CA SER A 10 7.44 -0.51 2.75
C SER A 10 8.49 -0.51 3.84
N MET A 11 8.80 -1.67 4.44
CA MET A 11 9.78 -1.73 5.53
C MET A 11 11.17 -1.38 5.01
N VAL A 12 11.54 -1.92 3.84
CA VAL A 12 12.78 -1.60 3.16
C VAL A 12 12.85 -0.11 2.80
N LEU A 13 11.80 0.44 2.18
CA LEU A 13 11.79 1.88 1.85
C LEU A 13 11.84 2.79 3.07
N ILE A 14 11.17 2.42 4.15
CA ILE A 14 11.20 3.18 5.41
C ILE A 14 12.63 3.26 5.93
N ASP A 15 13.32 2.13 6.02
CA ASP A 15 14.69 2.07 6.50
C ASP A 15 15.63 2.92 5.63
N LEU A 16 15.59 2.74 4.30
CA LEU A 16 16.40 3.51 3.36
C LEU A 16 16.11 5.01 3.41
N ILE A 17 14.83 5.41 3.49
CA ILE A 17 14.43 6.81 3.60
C ILE A 17 14.91 7.39 4.93
N TYR A 18 14.78 6.66 6.03
CA TYR A 18 15.14 7.14 7.36
C TYR A 18 16.64 7.45 7.48
N GLN A 19 17.50 6.63 6.85
CA GLN A 19 18.95 6.88 6.81
C GLN A 19 19.31 8.24 6.18
N ILE A 20 18.49 8.73 5.25
CA ILE A 20 18.73 9.96 4.50
C ILE A 20 17.96 11.14 5.10
N LYS A 21 16.69 10.92 5.44
CA LYS A 21 15.76 11.92 5.95
C LYS A 21 14.96 11.32 7.11
N PRO A 22 15.50 11.37 8.35
CA PRO A 22 14.84 10.80 9.53
C PRO A 22 13.46 11.40 9.83
N ASP A 23 13.22 12.65 9.44
CA ASP A 23 11.96 13.40 9.58
C ASP A 23 11.06 13.31 8.34
N ALA A 24 11.25 12.28 7.49
CA ALA A 24 10.44 12.11 6.30
C ALA A 24 8.95 11.94 6.63
N ARG A 25 8.10 12.52 5.77
CA ARG A 25 6.65 12.40 5.86
C ARG A 25 6.14 11.22 5.04
N LEU A 26 5.46 10.30 5.73
CA LEU A 26 4.83 9.11 5.19
C LEU A 26 3.32 9.26 5.28
N ILE A 27 2.62 8.86 4.23
CA ILE A 27 1.16 8.89 4.18
C ILE A 27 0.65 7.46 4.19
N PHE A 28 -0.12 7.11 5.21
CA PHE A 28 -0.89 5.89 5.29
C PHE A 28 -2.34 6.17 4.97
N LEU A 29 -2.92 5.46 4.01
CA LEU A 29 -4.35 5.54 3.72
C LEU A 29 -5.10 4.65 4.70
N ASP A 30 -5.64 5.25 5.75
CA ASP A 30 -6.37 4.54 6.79
C ASP A 30 -7.81 4.29 6.32
N THR A 31 -8.05 3.09 5.83
CA THR A 31 -9.32 2.72 5.19
C THR A 31 -10.40 2.28 6.18
N ASP A 32 -10.16 2.34 7.50
CA ASP A 32 -11.00 1.76 8.57
C ASP A 32 -11.33 0.26 8.38
N LEU A 33 -10.62 -0.41 7.46
CA LEU A 33 -10.85 -1.79 7.05
C LEU A 33 -9.54 -2.58 7.03
N HIS A 34 -8.47 -2.08 7.67
CA HIS A 34 -7.19 -2.79 7.78
C HIS A 34 -7.22 -3.78 8.94
N PHE A 35 -6.35 -4.79 8.85
CA PHE A 35 -6.05 -5.71 9.93
C PHE A 35 -5.48 -4.99 11.15
N GLN A 36 -5.73 -5.53 12.35
CA GLN A 36 -5.16 -4.97 13.60
C GLN A 36 -3.63 -5.02 13.56
N GLU A 37 -3.09 -6.10 13.01
CA GLU A 37 -1.67 -6.39 12.81
C GLU A 37 -0.99 -5.32 11.95
N THR A 38 -1.72 -4.67 11.02
CA THR A 38 -1.21 -3.52 10.27
C THR A 38 -1.05 -2.29 11.16
N TYR A 39 -1.98 -2.03 12.07
CA TYR A 39 -1.87 -0.92 13.04
C TYR A 39 -0.78 -1.20 14.07
N ASP A 40 -0.64 -2.44 14.52
CA ASP A 40 0.41 -2.86 15.45
C ASP A 40 1.79 -2.73 14.81
N LEU A 41 1.92 -3.08 13.52
CA LEU A 41 3.13 -2.80 12.75
C LEU A 41 3.43 -1.29 12.67
N ILE A 42 2.44 -0.45 12.39
CA ILE A 42 2.64 1.02 12.35
C ILE A 42 3.21 1.53 13.68
N ASN A 43 2.71 1.02 14.81
CA ASN A 43 3.23 1.39 16.13
C ASN A 43 4.68 0.94 16.31
N ARG A 44 5.02 -0.32 16.00
CA ARG A 44 6.41 -0.82 16.05
C ARG A 44 7.36 -0.03 15.14
N VAL A 45 6.89 0.37 13.96
CA VAL A 45 7.65 1.24 13.05
C VAL A 45 7.90 2.61 13.68
N GLN A 46 6.88 3.23 14.29
CA GLN A 46 7.04 4.54 14.94
C GLN A 46 8.02 4.46 16.13
N GLU A 47 8.00 3.37 16.89
CA GLU A 47 8.95 3.12 18.00
C GLU A 47 10.38 2.98 17.48
N ARG A 48 10.58 2.19 16.41
CA ARG A 48 11.90 1.98 15.80
C ARG A 48 12.44 3.24 15.12
N PHE A 49 11.58 4.02 14.50
CA PHE A 49 11.94 5.20 13.71
C PHE A 49 11.25 6.47 14.27
N PRO A 50 11.63 6.93 15.48
CA PRO A 50 10.87 7.91 16.27
C PRO A 50 10.77 9.30 15.64
N LYS A 51 11.62 9.61 14.65
CA LYS A 51 11.60 10.90 13.94
C LYS A 51 10.68 10.91 12.72
N LEU A 52 10.23 9.73 12.24
CA LEU A 52 9.34 9.68 11.09
C LEU A 52 8.01 10.31 11.41
N ILE A 53 7.46 11.02 10.42
CA ILE A 53 6.14 11.62 10.51
C ILE A 53 5.17 10.73 9.75
N ILE A 54 4.49 9.83 10.48
CA ILE A 54 3.47 8.94 9.91
C ILE A 54 2.11 9.64 9.98
N GLN A 55 1.62 10.12 8.83
CA GLN A 55 0.32 10.74 8.72
C GLN A 55 -0.73 9.72 8.23
N LYS A 56 -1.72 9.43 9.08
CA LYS A 56 -2.89 8.62 8.71
C LYS A 56 -3.91 9.54 8.01
N LYS A 57 -4.22 9.24 6.75
CA LYS A 57 -5.24 9.94 5.97
C LYS A 57 -6.46 9.06 5.85
N LYS A 58 -7.54 9.47 6.51
CA LYS A 58 -8.85 8.82 6.46
C LYS A 58 -9.67 9.32 5.26
N PRO A 59 -10.62 8.50 4.76
CA PRO A 59 -11.61 8.99 3.82
C PRO A 59 -12.56 10.02 4.43
N SER A 60 -13.19 10.79 3.56
CA SER A 60 -14.17 11.82 3.96
C SER A 60 -15.49 11.24 4.46
N LEU A 61 -15.74 9.94 4.23
CA LEU A 61 -16.95 9.25 4.67
C LEU A 61 -16.58 8.20 5.72
N THR A 62 -17.37 8.12 6.79
CA THR A 62 -17.33 6.95 7.67
C THR A 62 -17.85 5.70 6.96
N LEU A 63 -17.76 4.52 7.58
CA LEU A 63 -18.33 3.30 6.99
C LEU A 63 -19.87 3.35 6.98
N GLU A 64 -20.46 3.99 7.99
CA GLU A 64 -21.90 4.21 8.12
C GLU A 64 -22.40 5.15 7.02
N GLU A 65 -21.79 6.32 6.85
CA GLU A 65 -22.16 7.28 5.79
C GLU A 65 -21.96 6.70 4.39
N GLN A 66 -20.92 5.87 4.21
CA GLN A 66 -20.71 5.15 2.96
C GLN A 66 -21.85 4.14 2.74
N ALA A 67 -22.29 3.43 3.78
CA ALA A 67 -23.37 2.45 3.67
C ALA A 67 -24.73 3.09 3.39
N GLU A 68 -25.01 4.27 3.93
CA GLU A 68 -26.23 5.03 3.62
C GLU A 68 -26.31 5.39 2.14
N LYS A 69 -25.17 5.74 1.52
CA LYS A 69 -25.10 6.17 0.11
C LYS A 69 -24.94 5.03 -0.89
N TYR A 70 -24.21 3.98 -0.52
CA TYR A 70 -23.76 2.93 -1.44
C TYR A 70 -24.11 1.51 -0.96
N GLN A 71 -24.91 1.39 0.10
CA GLN A 71 -25.28 0.15 0.78
C GLN A 71 -24.12 -0.49 1.58
N LEU A 72 -24.50 -1.34 2.54
CA LEU A 72 -23.55 -2.10 3.36
C LEU A 72 -22.63 -2.97 2.50
N ALA A 73 -21.39 -3.14 3.00
CA ALA A 73 -20.36 -3.97 2.38
C ALA A 73 -20.07 -3.64 0.91
N LEU A 74 -19.93 -2.34 0.59
CA LEU A 74 -19.60 -1.85 -0.76
C LEU A 74 -18.41 -2.58 -1.40
N TRP A 75 -17.41 -2.98 -0.61
CA TRP A 75 -16.26 -3.76 -1.10
C TRP A 75 -16.63 -5.10 -1.76
N LYS A 76 -17.77 -5.71 -1.42
CA LYS A 76 -18.26 -6.94 -2.06
C LYS A 76 -19.03 -6.66 -3.34
N LYS A 77 -19.79 -5.56 -3.38
CA LYS A 77 -20.67 -5.20 -4.49
C LYS A 77 -19.94 -4.45 -5.60
N ASP A 78 -19.18 -3.45 -5.20
CA ASP A 78 -18.35 -2.61 -6.06
C ASP A 78 -17.01 -2.29 -5.37
N PRO A 79 -16.03 -3.21 -5.47
CA PRO A 79 -14.70 -3.00 -4.89
C PRO A 79 -13.95 -1.84 -5.54
N ASN A 80 -14.33 -1.40 -6.75
CA ASN A 80 -13.72 -0.24 -7.41
C ASN A 80 -14.20 1.05 -6.77
N GLN A 81 -15.51 1.22 -6.60
CA GLN A 81 -16.07 2.38 -5.90
C GLN A 81 -15.60 2.46 -4.43
N CYS A 82 -15.52 1.31 -3.74
CA CYS A 82 -14.95 1.27 -2.39
C CYS A 82 -13.49 1.76 -2.36
N CYS A 83 -12.64 1.26 -3.27
CA CYS A 83 -11.24 1.72 -3.36
C CYS A 83 -11.15 3.18 -3.79
N TYR A 84 -12.04 3.67 -4.63
CA TYR A 84 -12.09 5.07 -5.02
C TYR A 84 -12.33 5.99 -3.82
N ILE A 85 -13.39 5.72 -3.06
CA ILE A 85 -13.76 6.50 -1.86
C ILE A 85 -12.68 6.40 -0.78
N ARG A 86 -12.17 5.19 -0.52
CA ARG A 86 -11.31 4.92 0.65
C ARG A 86 -9.82 5.04 0.40
N LYS A 87 -9.36 5.03 -0.86
CA LYS A 87 -7.93 5.05 -1.19
C LYS A 87 -7.58 6.13 -2.19
N ILE A 88 -8.29 6.21 -3.31
CA ILE A 88 -7.93 7.14 -4.38
C ILE A 88 -8.21 8.58 -3.95
N LYS A 89 -9.46 8.91 -3.61
CA LYS A 89 -9.86 10.27 -3.22
C LYS A 89 -9.05 10.82 -2.04
N PRO A 90 -8.79 10.05 -0.95
CA PRO A 90 -7.99 10.56 0.15
C PRO A 90 -6.51 10.73 -0.24
N LEU A 91 -5.99 9.95 -1.18
CA LEU A 91 -4.64 10.15 -1.70
C LEU A 91 -4.55 11.38 -2.62
N GLU A 92 -5.57 11.63 -3.44
CA GLU A 92 -5.68 12.86 -4.25
C GLU A 92 -5.59 14.11 -3.38
N ASP A 93 -6.32 14.15 -2.26
CA ASP A 93 -6.26 15.27 -1.30
C ASP A 93 -4.83 15.56 -0.79
N VAL A 94 -3.95 14.55 -0.78
CA VAL A 94 -2.60 14.64 -0.22
C VAL A 94 -1.54 14.86 -1.30
N LEU A 95 -1.71 14.22 -2.46
CA LEU A 95 -0.75 14.28 -3.56
C LEU A 95 -1.02 15.42 -4.53
N ASN A 96 -2.23 15.96 -4.58
CA ASN A 96 -2.48 17.20 -5.30
C ASN A 96 -1.48 18.26 -4.82
N GLN A 97 -0.81 18.90 -5.78
CA GLN A 97 0.26 19.89 -5.56
C GLN A 97 1.63 19.35 -5.13
N GLN A 98 1.83 18.03 -5.05
CA GLN A 98 3.15 17.46 -4.78
C GLN A 98 3.92 17.24 -6.09
N VAL A 99 5.19 17.66 -6.12
CA VAL A 99 6.06 17.46 -7.30
C VAL A 99 6.31 15.97 -7.55
N ALA A 100 6.53 15.20 -6.47
CA ALA A 100 6.84 13.78 -6.58
C ALA A 100 6.38 12.97 -5.37
N TRP A 101 6.06 11.70 -5.63
CA TRP A 101 5.74 10.71 -4.61
C TRP A 101 6.47 9.38 -4.84
N ILE A 102 6.75 8.69 -3.75
CA ILE A 102 7.43 7.39 -3.74
C ILE A 102 6.40 6.28 -3.58
N SER A 103 6.60 5.16 -4.27
CA SER A 103 5.82 3.93 -4.16
C SER A 103 6.74 2.71 -3.98
N GLY A 104 6.32 1.75 -3.17
CA GLY A 104 7.00 0.45 -2.99
C GLY A 104 6.67 -0.58 -4.07
N LEU A 105 6.34 -0.13 -5.28
CA LEU A 105 5.91 -1.00 -6.37
C LEU A 105 7.12 -1.71 -7.00
N ARG A 106 6.99 -3.03 -7.21
CA ARG A 106 7.95 -3.89 -7.91
C ARG A 106 7.31 -4.51 -9.15
N ARG A 107 8.11 -4.77 -10.19
CA ARG A 107 7.65 -5.46 -11.42
C ARG A 107 7.18 -6.90 -11.14
N ALA A 108 7.84 -7.57 -10.19
CA ALA A 108 7.57 -8.97 -9.84
C ALA A 108 6.20 -9.20 -9.17
N GLN A 109 5.49 -8.14 -8.75
CA GLN A 109 4.24 -8.28 -7.99
C GLN A 109 3.02 -8.63 -8.85
N SER A 110 2.98 -8.26 -10.12
CA SER A 110 1.89 -8.64 -11.04
C SER A 110 2.24 -8.32 -12.49
N GLU A 111 1.56 -9.00 -13.42
CA GLU A 111 1.73 -8.76 -14.86
C GLU A 111 1.46 -7.29 -15.23
N SER A 112 0.44 -6.65 -14.63
CA SER A 112 0.12 -5.23 -14.87
C SER A 112 1.23 -4.27 -14.42
N ARG A 113 2.17 -4.72 -13.58
CA ARG A 113 3.28 -3.90 -13.07
C ARG A 113 4.57 -4.08 -13.86
N ARG A 114 4.68 -5.11 -14.70
CA ARG A 114 5.94 -5.53 -15.36
C ARG A 114 6.62 -4.43 -16.16
N HIS A 115 5.85 -3.50 -16.74
CA HIS A 115 6.37 -2.41 -17.57
C HIS A 115 6.52 -1.06 -16.82
N THR A 116 6.30 -1.03 -15.50
CA THR A 116 6.47 0.18 -14.71
C THR A 116 7.95 0.58 -14.65
N ASN A 117 8.24 1.87 -14.82
CA ASN A 117 9.59 2.42 -14.80
C ASN A 117 10.01 2.85 -13.38
N PHE A 118 11.30 3.13 -13.21
CA PHE A 118 11.81 3.70 -11.96
C PHE A 118 11.22 5.10 -11.69
N ILE A 119 11.13 5.93 -12.74
CA ILE A 119 10.47 7.24 -12.73
C ILE A 119 9.31 7.20 -13.73
N ASN A 120 8.13 7.64 -13.29
CA ASN A 120 6.93 7.63 -14.10
C ASN A 120 6.22 8.97 -13.97
N ARG A 121 5.63 9.45 -15.06
CA ARG A 121 4.64 10.53 -14.99
C ARG A 121 3.35 9.94 -14.42
N ASP A 122 2.77 10.64 -13.44
CA ASP A 122 1.50 10.30 -12.84
C ASP A 122 0.45 11.32 -13.28
N GLU A 123 -0.38 10.93 -14.25
CA GLU A 123 -1.40 11.83 -14.81
C GLU A 123 -2.54 12.09 -13.83
N ARG A 124 -2.82 11.15 -12.91
CA ARG A 124 -3.93 11.31 -11.95
C ARG A 124 -3.61 12.38 -10.91
N PHE A 125 -2.41 12.33 -10.36
CA PHE A 125 -1.98 13.28 -9.32
C PHE A 125 -1.19 14.46 -9.88
N HIS A 126 -1.02 14.53 -11.21
CA HIS A 126 -0.19 15.52 -11.90
C HIS A 126 1.21 15.67 -11.27
N SER A 127 1.85 14.53 -10.98
CA SER A 127 3.11 14.45 -10.24
C SER A 127 4.06 13.42 -10.83
N ILE A 128 5.26 13.31 -10.27
CA ILE A 128 6.21 12.26 -10.60
C ILE A 128 6.11 11.11 -9.60
N LYS A 129 5.85 9.89 -10.09
CA LYS A 129 5.90 8.67 -9.29
C LYS A 129 7.26 8.01 -9.40
N VAL A 130 7.96 7.88 -8.28
CA VAL A 130 9.25 7.18 -8.16
C VAL A 130 9.03 5.81 -7.52
N CYS A 131 9.57 4.75 -8.12
CA CYS A 131 9.49 3.38 -7.62
C CYS A 131 10.91 2.84 -7.36
N PRO A 132 11.53 3.14 -6.20
CA PRO A 132 12.95 2.82 -5.98
C PRO A 132 13.27 1.33 -6.01
N LEU A 133 12.30 0.49 -5.63
CA LEU A 133 12.44 -0.97 -5.55
C LEU A 133 11.96 -1.69 -6.82
N ILE A 134 11.79 -0.97 -7.94
CA ILE A 134 11.06 -1.50 -9.11
C ILE A 134 11.66 -2.80 -9.68
N TYR A 135 12.97 -2.98 -9.55
CA TYR A 135 13.74 -4.13 -10.02
C TYR A 135 14.01 -5.18 -8.96
N TRP A 136 13.65 -4.93 -7.69
CA TRP A 136 13.92 -5.88 -6.61
C TRP A 136 12.99 -7.08 -6.71
N THR A 137 13.56 -8.25 -6.47
CA THR A 137 12.88 -9.54 -6.32
C THR A 137 12.23 -9.64 -4.94
N GLU A 138 11.43 -10.68 -4.74
CA GLU A 138 10.85 -10.97 -3.43
C GLU A 138 11.91 -11.40 -2.41
N ASP A 139 12.85 -12.25 -2.83
CA ASP A 139 13.95 -12.70 -1.99
C ASP A 139 14.83 -11.55 -1.51
N GLU A 140 15.21 -10.62 -2.39
CA GLU A 140 15.99 -9.44 -2.01
C GLU A 140 15.29 -8.58 -0.94
N ILE A 141 13.96 -8.53 -0.97
CA ILE A 141 13.17 -7.75 -0.02
C ILE A 141 13.13 -8.43 1.34
N TRP A 142 12.89 -9.75 1.36
CA TRP A 142 12.91 -10.51 2.61
C TRP A 142 14.31 -10.64 3.20
N ASP A 143 15.34 -10.81 2.37
CA ASP A 143 16.74 -10.83 2.80
C ASP A 143 17.12 -9.49 3.43
N TYR A 144 16.70 -8.36 2.85
CA TYR A 144 16.92 -7.05 3.47
C TYR A 144 16.20 -6.93 4.81
N ILE A 145 14.92 -7.30 4.87
CA ILE A 145 14.13 -7.26 6.12
C ILE A 145 14.82 -8.07 7.23
N LYS A 146 15.23 -9.31 6.93
CA LYS A 146 15.91 -10.21 7.88
C LYS A 146 17.27 -9.68 8.30
N LYS A 147 18.10 -9.26 7.32
CA LYS A 147 19.46 -8.75 7.57
C LYS A 147 19.47 -7.51 8.45
N HIS A 148 18.47 -6.64 8.29
CA HIS A 148 18.36 -5.38 9.02
C HIS A 148 17.43 -5.48 10.24
N ASP A 149 16.90 -6.67 10.56
CA ASP A 149 15.95 -6.91 11.65
C ASP A 149 14.79 -5.89 11.63
N LEU A 150 14.19 -5.71 10.46
CA LEU A 150 13.10 -4.76 10.29
C LEU A 150 11.77 -5.35 10.79
N PRO A 151 10.94 -4.58 11.50
CA PRO A 151 9.60 -5.04 11.83
C PRO A 151 8.81 -5.25 10.54
N TYR A 152 8.04 -6.34 10.45
CA TYR A 152 7.12 -6.61 9.35
C TYR A 152 5.79 -7.12 9.89
N ASN A 153 4.77 -7.19 9.03
CA ASN A 153 3.44 -7.63 9.44
C ASN A 153 3.42 -9.14 9.64
N GLU A 154 3.11 -9.61 10.85
CA GLU A 154 3.15 -11.03 11.22
C GLU A 154 2.22 -11.91 10.38
N LEU A 155 1.19 -11.34 9.75
CA LEU A 155 0.34 -12.06 8.81
C LEU A 155 1.12 -12.68 7.63
N HIS A 156 2.30 -12.16 7.29
CA HIS A 156 3.18 -12.82 6.32
C HIS A 156 3.60 -14.23 6.76
N ASP A 157 3.77 -14.46 8.06
CA ASP A 157 4.08 -15.78 8.64
C ASP A 157 2.86 -16.71 8.66
N PHE A 158 1.66 -16.13 8.48
CA PHE A 158 0.38 -16.85 8.38
C PHE A 158 -0.14 -16.90 6.94
N HIS A 159 0.76 -17.01 5.96
CA HIS A 159 0.44 -17.20 4.54
C HIS A 159 -0.34 -16.06 3.88
N TYR A 160 -0.17 -14.81 4.33
CA TYR A 160 -0.66 -13.62 3.64
C TYR A 160 0.47 -12.94 2.84
N PRO A 161 0.70 -13.28 1.55
CA PRO A 161 1.83 -12.73 0.79
C PRO A 161 1.67 -11.24 0.46
N SER A 162 0.43 -10.74 0.35
CA SER A 162 0.15 -9.31 0.15
C SER A 162 -1.02 -8.88 1.02
N ILE A 163 -0.77 -7.92 1.90
CA ILE A 163 -1.74 -7.49 2.92
C ILE A 163 -2.42 -6.18 2.49
N GLY A 164 -3.71 -6.06 2.75
CA GLY A 164 -4.51 -4.88 2.43
C GLY A 164 -5.67 -4.73 3.41
N CYS A 165 -6.85 -4.39 2.87
CA CYS A 165 -8.06 -4.35 3.69
C CYS A 165 -8.51 -5.79 3.98
N ILE A 166 -8.99 -6.05 5.19
CA ILE A 166 -9.53 -7.34 5.67
C ILE A 166 -10.45 -7.99 4.64
N PRO A 167 -11.50 -7.32 4.13
CA PRO A 167 -12.46 -8.02 3.26
C PRO A 167 -11.95 -8.34 1.84
N CYS A 168 -10.75 -7.87 1.48
CA CYS A 168 -10.18 -7.99 0.14
C CYS A 168 -8.82 -8.72 0.16
N THR A 169 -8.51 -9.42 1.25
CA THR A 169 -7.23 -10.08 1.50
C THR A 169 -7.50 -11.46 2.10
N SER A 170 -6.82 -12.48 1.59
CA SER A 170 -6.96 -13.87 2.04
C SER A 170 -5.60 -14.57 2.05
N GLN A 171 -5.52 -15.68 2.78
CA GLN A 171 -4.35 -16.55 2.79
C GLN A 171 -4.14 -17.21 1.42
N VAL A 172 -2.90 -17.60 1.15
CA VAL A 172 -2.47 -18.27 -0.07
C VAL A 172 -1.51 -19.40 0.30
N PHE A 173 -1.85 -20.63 -0.06
CA PHE A 173 -1.03 -21.81 0.25
C PHE A 173 -0.27 -22.33 -0.98
N ASP A 174 -0.90 -22.33 -2.15
CA ASP A 174 -0.37 -22.96 -3.38
C ASP A 174 -0.37 -21.99 -4.57
N SER A 175 0.39 -20.90 -4.49
CA SER A 175 0.55 -19.95 -5.60
C SER A 175 1.85 -19.17 -5.52
N ASP A 176 2.56 -19.08 -6.64
CA ASP A 176 3.74 -18.22 -6.80
C ASP A 176 3.38 -16.74 -7.05
N ASP A 177 2.09 -16.45 -7.28
CA ASP A 177 1.62 -15.07 -7.37
C ASP A 177 1.46 -14.46 -5.97
N SER A 178 2.41 -13.58 -5.61
CA SER A 178 2.41 -12.78 -4.37
C SER A 178 1.10 -12.01 -4.10
N ARG A 179 0.24 -11.80 -5.10
CA ARG A 179 -1.05 -11.11 -4.98
C ARG A 179 -2.28 -12.01 -5.12
N ALA A 180 -2.12 -13.33 -5.22
CA ALA A 180 -3.24 -14.28 -5.35
C ALA A 180 -4.28 -14.20 -4.22
N GLY A 181 -3.91 -13.66 -3.05
CA GLY A 181 -4.82 -13.43 -1.93
C GLY A 181 -5.71 -12.20 -2.09
N ARG A 182 -5.55 -11.40 -3.14
CA ARG A 182 -6.23 -10.09 -3.30
C ARG A 182 -7.45 -10.22 -4.20
N TRP A 183 -8.60 -9.75 -3.69
CA TRP A 183 -9.89 -9.72 -4.42
C TRP A 183 -10.29 -11.07 -5.04
N GLN A 184 -10.05 -12.17 -4.32
CA GLN A 184 -10.46 -13.52 -4.73
C GLN A 184 -11.94 -13.57 -5.13
N GLY A 185 -12.24 -14.25 -6.24
CA GLY A 185 -13.60 -14.37 -6.77
C GLY A 185 -14.10 -13.15 -7.57
N THR A 186 -13.22 -12.19 -7.91
CA THR A 186 -13.55 -11.03 -8.75
C THR A 186 -12.57 -10.89 -9.92
N SER A 187 -12.92 -10.08 -10.93
CA SER A 187 -12.02 -9.74 -12.05
C SER A 187 -11.00 -8.64 -11.71
N LYS A 188 -10.95 -8.17 -10.47
CA LYS A 188 -10.12 -7.04 -10.04
C LYS A 188 -8.70 -7.48 -9.72
N THR A 189 -7.72 -6.85 -10.38
CA THR A 189 -6.29 -7.15 -10.20
C THR A 189 -5.53 -6.04 -9.46
N GLU A 190 -6.00 -4.80 -9.55
CA GLU A 190 -5.36 -3.63 -8.95
C GLU A 190 -6.35 -2.73 -8.22
N CYS A 191 -5.88 -2.07 -7.17
CA CYS A 191 -6.73 -1.19 -6.36
C CYS A 191 -7.09 0.13 -7.05
N GLY A 192 -6.43 0.47 -8.15
CA GLY A 192 -6.60 1.73 -8.89
C GLY A 192 -5.60 2.83 -8.51
N LEU A 193 -4.78 2.67 -7.46
CA LEU A 193 -3.72 3.64 -7.08
C LEU A 193 -2.54 3.69 -8.04
N HIS A 194 -2.44 2.72 -8.94
CA HIS A 194 -1.30 2.56 -9.86
C HIS A 194 -1.77 2.44 -11.32
N SER A 195 -3.04 2.77 -11.57
CA SER A 195 -3.57 2.76 -12.92
C SER A 195 -2.91 3.88 -13.71
N THR A 196 -2.41 3.55 -14.91
CA THR A 196 -1.85 4.51 -15.86
C THR A 196 -2.92 5.09 -16.79
N THR A 197 -4.13 4.54 -16.74
CA THR A 197 -5.27 5.04 -17.52
C THR A 197 -5.93 6.20 -16.76
N PRO A 198 -6.21 7.33 -17.45
CA PRO A 198 -6.95 8.48 -16.90
C PRO A 198 -8.23 8.06 -16.17
#